data_AF-A0A9Q8CR49-F1
#
_entry.id   AF-A0A9Q8CR49-F1
#
_cell.length_a   1.000
_cell.length_b   1.000
_cell.length_c   1.000
_cell.angle_alpha   90.00
_cell.angle_beta   90.00
_cell.angle_gamma   90.00
#
_symmetry.space_group_name_H-M   'P 1'
#
loop_
_entity.id
_entity.type
_entity.pdbx_description
1 polymer ?
#
loop_
_entity_poly.entity_id
_entity_poly.type
_entity_poly.pdbx_seq_one_letter_code
_entity_poly.pdbx_strand_id
1 'polypeptide(L)'
;MFKNLKQMQDSLDDVLNKNYKTFVKDKKNENPLIKTYIFENHSVQNEANKKDEITKILRGIEFEKNTSTQIIETIDENMVILTIFGVEYYFDISNSRFWKMHSLDYAKNTDRVQNTLLQQREMDNIWLPSAFMYSTENRLGELYSLGISFKDILKEEKNSNIERFLNETNDLNLHLSKKMAKPIIKSLLNENFKRELSIKTIGLLTSDENDEFIVDTLKYNGKFTARGNSFSMHINNVNNILDNYMGKISVLENDYPLQLKGKKIDGNFLVIKLASEVNIDKFIEKMCDGTKPFRLWATPYKIRENVVRIKAIDTHMGNYSKRLNININTSKKTLIIELLPESCGNSIARLITNINLFVDASANLTVGDKQHEYFRY
;
A
#
# COMPACT_ATOMS: atom_id res chain seq x y z
N MET A 1 -3.95 23.89 20.99
CA MET A 1 -4.24 22.44 21.12
C MET A 1 -5.51 22.17 20.33
N PHE A 2 -5.43 21.28 19.34
CA PHE A 2 -6.54 20.94 18.46
C PHE A 2 -7.60 20.14 19.23
N LYS A 3 -8.87 20.51 19.09
CA LYS A 3 -9.98 19.85 19.80
C LYS A 3 -10.74 18.85 18.93
N ASN A 4 -10.66 19.01 17.60
CA ASN A 4 -11.38 18.19 16.63
C ASN A 4 -10.69 18.15 15.26
N LEU A 5 -11.16 17.24 14.38
CA LEU A 5 -10.61 17.04 13.04
C LEU A 5 -10.66 18.30 12.18
N LYS A 6 -11.75 19.07 12.27
CA LYS A 6 -11.91 20.31 11.50
C LYS A 6 -10.83 21.34 11.85
N GLN A 7 -10.57 21.56 13.14
CA GLN A 7 -9.52 22.48 13.57
C GLN A 7 -8.12 22.03 13.14
N MET A 8 -7.88 20.73 13.08
CA MET A 8 -6.63 20.18 12.56
C MET A 8 -6.52 20.40 11.04
N GLN A 9 -7.61 20.17 10.29
CA GLN A 9 -7.68 20.42 8.86
C GLN A 9 -7.43 21.90 8.53
N ASP A 10 -8.17 22.82 9.16
CA ASP A 10 -8.03 24.27 8.98
C ASP A 10 -6.58 24.72 9.24
N SER A 11 -5.94 24.17 10.27
CA SER A 11 -4.55 24.52 10.60
C SER A 11 -3.53 23.95 9.61
N LEU A 12 -3.78 22.77 9.04
CA LEU A 12 -2.90 22.20 8.01
C LEU A 12 -3.09 22.92 6.67
N ASP A 13 -4.30 23.39 6.37
CA ASP A 13 -4.59 24.31 5.26
C ASP A 13 -3.79 25.61 5.40
N ASP A 14 -3.77 26.23 6.58
CA ASP A 14 -2.99 27.45 6.85
C ASP A 14 -1.48 27.23 6.63
N VAL A 15 -0.95 26.07 7.06
CA VAL A 15 0.47 25.73 6.87
C VAL A 15 0.80 25.59 5.39
N LEU A 16 -0.02 24.89 4.61
CA LEU A 16 0.19 24.76 3.16
C LEU A 16 0.10 26.11 2.46
N ASN A 17 -0.91 26.91 2.79
CA ASN A 17 -1.08 28.26 2.24
C ASN A 17 0.13 29.15 2.52
N LYS A 18 0.68 29.10 3.74
CA LYS A 18 1.90 29.83 4.11
C LYS A 18 3.11 29.35 3.31
N ASN A 19 3.34 28.04 3.25
CA ASN A 19 4.45 27.44 2.49
C ASN A 19 4.37 27.81 1.00
N TYR A 20 3.16 27.82 0.43
CA TYR A 20 2.93 28.25 -0.95
C TYR A 20 3.28 29.73 -1.16
N LYS A 21 2.82 30.62 -0.28
CA LYS A 21 3.18 32.06 -0.35
C LYS A 21 4.69 32.27 -0.28
N THR A 22 5.39 31.54 0.59
CA THR A 22 6.86 31.58 0.65
C THR A 22 7.49 31.07 -0.65
N PHE A 23 7.00 29.96 -1.20
CA PHE A 23 7.50 29.42 -2.46
C PHE A 23 7.32 30.39 -3.64
N VAL A 24 6.16 31.06 -3.74
CA VAL A 24 5.90 32.05 -4.80
C VAL A 24 6.89 33.20 -4.72
N LYS A 25 7.13 33.71 -3.50
CA LYS A 25 8.00 34.87 -3.23
C LYS A 25 9.49 34.55 -3.37
N ASP A 26 9.95 33.49 -2.71
CA ASP A 26 11.37 33.23 -2.49
C ASP A 26 11.92 32.08 -3.35
N LYS A 27 11.06 31.39 -4.13
CA LYS A 27 11.38 30.17 -4.89
C LYS A 27 12.00 29.05 -4.03
N LYS A 28 11.78 29.11 -2.72
CA LYS A 28 12.21 28.10 -1.76
C LYS A 28 11.07 27.15 -1.49
N ASN A 29 11.32 25.85 -1.66
CA ASN A 29 10.41 24.84 -1.13
C ASN A 29 10.61 24.79 0.37
N GLU A 30 9.66 25.34 1.14
CA GLU A 30 9.69 25.15 2.57
C GLU A 30 9.33 23.70 2.90
N ASN A 31 10.22 23.07 3.66
CA ASN A 31 9.81 21.94 4.46
C ASN A 31 9.06 22.47 5.67
N PRO A 32 8.04 21.73 6.13
CA PRO A 32 7.76 20.36 5.72
C PRO A 32 6.53 20.18 4.82
N LEU A 33 6.66 19.23 3.88
CA LEU A 33 5.51 18.63 3.19
C LEU A 33 4.58 17.94 4.20
N ILE A 34 3.29 17.85 3.92
CA ILE A 34 2.39 17.00 4.70
C ILE A 34 2.65 15.54 4.34
N LYS A 35 2.70 14.67 5.35
CA LYS A 35 2.72 13.21 5.17
C LYS A 35 1.48 12.62 5.78
N THR A 36 0.84 11.75 5.03
CA THR A 36 -0.32 10.98 5.47
C THR A 36 -0.03 9.51 5.27
N TYR A 37 -0.29 8.70 6.29
CA TYR A 37 -0.11 7.24 6.24
C TYR A 37 -1.44 6.58 6.51
N ILE A 38 -1.81 5.61 5.68
CA ILE A 38 -2.99 4.78 5.89
C ILE A 38 -2.56 3.44 6.48
N PHE A 39 -3.13 3.12 7.64
CA PHE A 39 -2.95 1.84 8.31
C PHE A 39 -4.24 1.04 8.23
N GLU A 40 -4.09 -0.28 8.15
CA GLU A 40 -5.17 -1.22 8.33
C GLU A 40 -4.99 -1.93 9.67
N ASN A 41 -6.00 -1.87 10.51
CA ASN A 41 -6.05 -2.46 11.83
C ASN A 41 -7.14 -3.53 11.90
N HIS A 42 -6.79 -4.70 12.41
CA HIS A 42 -7.71 -5.82 12.60
C HIS A 42 -8.12 -6.04 14.07
N SER A 43 -7.57 -5.26 15.00
CA SER A 43 -7.78 -5.44 16.45
C SER A 43 -9.04 -4.79 16.99
N VAL A 44 -9.50 -3.70 16.37
CA VAL A 44 -10.67 -2.93 16.83
C VAL A 44 -11.90 -3.44 16.13
N GLN A 45 -12.79 -4.09 16.89
CA GLN A 45 -14.01 -4.71 16.35
C GLN A 45 -15.28 -3.94 16.74
N ASN A 46 -15.21 -3.07 17.75
CA ASN A 46 -16.37 -2.36 18.30
C ASN A 46 -16.27 -0.86 18.06
N GLU A 47 -17.12 -0.33 17.18
CA GLU A 47 -17.22 1.12 16.90
C GLU A 47 -17.57 1.95 18.15
N ALA A 48 -18.34 1.40 19.10
CA ALA A 48 -18.80 2.15 20.26
C ALA A 48 -17.66 2.53 21.23
N ASN A 49 -16.59 1.72 21.29
CA ASN A 49 -15.43 1.95 22.17
C ASN A 49 -14.12 2.16 21.38
N LYS A 50 -14.24 2.45 20.08
CA LYS A 50 -13.11 2.54 19.14
C LYS A 50 -11.98 3.43 19.67
N LYS A 51 -12.29 4.65 20.12
CA LYS A 51 -11.28 5.59 20.60
C LYS A 51 -10.48 5.06 21.79
N ASP A 52 -11.15 4.40 22.74
CA ASP A 52 -10.50 3.82 23.92
C ASP A 52 -9.58 2.65 23.54
N GLU A 53 -10.04 1.78 22.65
CA GLU A 53 -9.26 0.65 22.15
C GLU A 53 -8.02 1.13 21.39
N ILE A 54 -8.19 2.12 20.50
CA ILE A 54 -7.08 2.72 19.75
C ILE A 54 -6.09 3.41 20.69
N THR A 55 -6.60 4.16 21.67
CA THR A 55 -5.74 4.83 22.65
C THR A 55 -4.95 3.82 23.46
N LYS A 56 -5.54 2.67 23.84
CA LYS A 56 -4.81 1.57 24.51
C LYS A 56 -3.74 0.97 23.61
N ILE A 57 -4.03 0.75 22.34
CA ILE A 57 -3.05 0.26 21.36
C ILE A 57 -1.88 1.24 21.29
N LEU A 58 -2.14 2.53 21.07
CA LEU A 58 -1.11 3.56 20.97
C LEU A 58 -0.28 3.69 22.26
N ARG A 59 -0.91 3.56 23.44
CA ARG A 59 -0.21 3.55 24.75
C ARG A 59 0.70 2.33 24.91
N GLY A 60 0.33 1.19 24.34
CA GLY A 60 1.10 -0.05 24.41
C GLY A 60 2.31 -0.10 23.48
N ILE A 61 2.49 0.90 22.61
CA ILE A 61 3.61 0.94 21.68
C ILE A 61 4.86 1.41 22.41
N GLU A 62 5.81 0.50 22.57
CA GLU A 62 7.16 0.86 23.00
C GLU A 62 7.95 1.47 21.83
N PHE A 63 8.17 2.77 21.90
CA PHE A 63 9.17 3.45 21.09
C PHE A 63 10.56 3.27 21.71
N GLU A 64 11.62 3.73 21.04
CA GLU A 64 13.00 3.57 21.52
C GLU A 64 13.20 4.06 22.97
N LYS A 65 14.16 3.47 23.70
CA LYS A 65 14.52 3.90 25.06
C LYS A 65 14.76 5.41 25.11
N ASN A 66 14.20 6.06 26.12
CA ASN A 66 14.21 7.53 26.34
C ASN A 66 13.35 8.36 25.37
N THR A 67 12.40 7.75 24.66
CA THR A 67 11.41 8.50 23.88
C THR A 67 10.33 9.07 24.81
N SER A 68 10.16 10.39 24.83
CA SER A 68 8.99 10.99 25.46
C SER A 68 7.77 10.82 24.56
N THR A 69 6.81 10.03 25.02
CA THR A 69 5.54 9.81 24.33
C THR A 69 4.38 10.32 25.16
N GLN A 70 3.53 11.13 24.56
CA GLN A 70 2.30 11.61 25.19
C GLN A 70 1.14 11.38 24.23
N ILE A 71 0.05 10.81 24.74
CA ILE A 71 -1.21 10.73 24.01
C ILE A 71 -2.14 11.79 24.57
N ILE A 72 -2.62 12.64 23.68
CA ILE A 72 -3.59 13.69 23.95
C ILE A 72 -4.91 13.21 23.35
N GLU A 73 -5.84 12.89 24.23
CA GLU A 73 -7.22 12.61 23.83
C GLU A 73 -7.92 13.94 23.51
N THR A 74 -8.53 14.02 22.33
CA THR A 74 -9.28 15.20 21.89
C THR A 74 -10.74 15.11 22.36
N ILE A 75 -11.53 16.16 22.16
CA ILE A 75 -12.98 16.11 22.43
C ILE A 75 -13.69 15.30 21.33
N ASP A 76 -13.15 15.34 20.12
CA ASP A 76 -13.62 14.53 18.98
C ASP A 76 -13.33 13.04 19.20
N GLU A 77 -14.34 12.20 19.00
CA GLU A 77 -14.27 10.73 19.12
C GLU A 77 -13.48 10.08 17.97
N ASN A 78 -13.34 10.80 16.85
CA ASN A 78 -12.67 10.32 15.66
C ASN A 78 -11.21 10.81 15.55
N MET A 79 -10.67 11.39 16.62
CA MET A 79 -9.32 11.95 16.63
C MET A 79 -8.55 11.57 17.89
N VAL A 80 -7.26 11.31 17.70
CA VAL A 80 -6.27 11.15 18.76
C VAL A 80 -4.97 11.83 18.33
N ILE A 81 -4.26 12.47 19.25
CA ILE A 81 -2.95 13.07 18.95
C ILE A 81 -1.87 12.30 19.73
N LEU A 82 -0.91 11.77 19.00
CA LEU A 82 0.29 11.17 19.57
C LEU A 82 1.43 12.17 19.45
N THR A 83 2.10 12.47 20.55
CA THR A 83 3.29 13.31 20.59
C THR A 83 4.51 12.45 20.86
N ILE A 84 5.53 12.54 20.00
CA ILE A 84 6.79 11.81 20.14
C ILE A 84 7.93 12.81 19.99
N PHE A 85 8.80 12.95 20.99
CA PHE A 85 9.88 13.97 20.98
C PHE A 85 9.37 15.40 20.71
N GLY A 86 8.15 15.73 21.19
CA GLY A 86 7.52 17.03 20.97
C GLY A 86 6.94 17.24 19.57
N VAL A 87 6.97 16.23 18.70
CA VAL A 87 6.34 16.24 17.38
C VAL A 87 4.95 15.64 17.47
N GLU A 88 3.96 16.34 16.90
CA GLU A 88 2.57 15.88 16.85
C GLU A 88 2.30 15.00 15.61
N TYR A 89 1.61 13.89 15.85
CA TYR A 89 1.08 12.97 14.87
C TYR A 89 -0.44 12.89 15.08
N TYR A 90 -1.20 13.35 14.10
CA TYR A 90 -2.66 13.41 14.18
C TYR A 90 -3.26 12.13 13.60
N PHE A 91 -3.93 11.35 14.43
CA PHE A 91 -4.66 10.17 14.00
C PHE A 91 -6.12 10.53 13.75
N ASP A 92 -6.55 10.42 12.50
CA ASP A 92 -7.96 10.35 12.12
C ASP A 92 -8.37 8.86 12.15
N ILE A 93 -9.23 8.56 13.11
CA ILE A 93 -9.76 7.22 13.43
C ILE A 93 -11.26 7.16 13.14
N SER A 94 -11.75 7.97 12.20
CA SER A 94 -13.15 7.95 11.78
C SER A 94 -13.63 6.55 11.35
N ASN A 95 -12.72 5.73 10.85
CA ASN A 95 -12.95 4.32 10.55
C ASN A 95 -12.21 3.41 11.55
N SER A 96 -12.88 2.38 12.10
CA SER A 96 -12.27 1.42 13.05
C SER A 96 -11.14 0.60 12.47
N ARG A 97 -11.23 0.24 11.18
CA ARG A 97 -10.26 -0.58 10.47
C ARG A 97 -9.17 0.24 9.79
N PHE A 98 -9.50 1.39 9.20
CA PHE A 98 -8.54 2.16 8.41
C PHE A 98 -8.22 3.50 9.06
N TRP A 99 -7.02 3.63 9.62
CA TRP A 99 -6.60 4.85 10.32
C TRP A 99 -5.71 5.68 9.42
N LYS A 100 -5.83 7.00 9.54
CA LYS A 100 -4.96 7.95 8.84
C LYS A 100 -4.09 8.67 9.87
N MET A 101 -2.77 8.66 9.69
CA MET A 101 -1.84 9.45 10.49
C MET A 101 -1.29 10.60 9.65
N HIS A 102 -1.56 11.83 10.07
CA HIS A 102 -1.05 13.06 9.44
C HIS A 102 0.10 13.63 10.26
N SER A 103 1.14 14.12 9.59
CA SER A 103 2.23 14.83 10.25
C SER A 103 2.94 15.79 9.30
N LEU A 104 3.42 16.88 9.89
CA LEU A 104 4.34 17.83 9.28
C LEU A 104 5.80 17.47 9.54
N ASP A 105 6.14 16.36 10.17
CA ASP A 105 7.55 16.07 10.44
C ASP A 105 8.31 15.55 9.20
N TYR A 106 9.62 15.46 9.26
CA TYR A 106 10.45 14.92 8.19
C TYR A 106 10.11 13.46 7.90
N ALA A 107 10.29 13.05 6.64
CA ALA A 107 10.02 11.68 6.20
C ALA A 107 10.78 10.65 7.06
N LYS A 108 12.03 10.92 7.42
CA LYS A 108 12.85 10.06 8.28
C LYS A 108 12.15 9.70 9.61
N ASN A 109 11.53 10.68 10.26
CA ASN A 109 10.89 10.51 11.55
C ASN A 109 9.50 9.87 11.39
N THR A 110 8.70 10.39 10.46
CA THR A 110 7.36 9.84 10.20
C THR A 110 7.39 8.38 9.69
N ASP A 111 8.36 8.02 8.83
CA ASP A 111 8.58 6.64 8.39
C ASP A 111 9.02 5.74 9.55
N ARG A 112 9.81 6.27 10.49
CA ARG A 112 10.19 5.53 11.70
C ARG A 112 8.96 5.23 12.57
N VAL A 113 8.09 6.21 12.81
CA VAL A 113 6.84 6.02 13.55
C VAL A 113 5.92 5.01 12.85
N GLN A 114 5.75 5.14 11.53
CA GLN A 114 5.01 4.17 10.72
C GLN A 114 5.58 2.74 10.92
N ASN A 115 6.90 2.57 10.80
CA ASN A 115 7.52 1.26 10.94
C ASN A 115 7.33 0.65 12.34
N THR A 116 7.36 1.47 13.40
CA THR A 116 7.07 1.00 14.77
C THR A 116 5.60 0.59 14.92
N LEU A 117 4.66 1.33 14.33
CA LEU A 117 3.24 0.96 14.31
C LEU A 117 3.00 -0.38 13.59
N LEU A 118 3.66 -0.59 12.45
CA LEU A 118 3.54 -1.83 11.66
C LEU A 118 4.20 -3.06 12.30
N GLN A 119 4.94 -2.88 13.41
CA GLN A 119 5.44 -4.00 14.21
C GLN A 119 4.39 -4.52 15.20
N GLN A 120 3.31 -3.77 15.44
CA GLN A 120 2.20 -4.23 16.27
C GLN A 120 1.43 -5.34 15.56
N ARG A 121 0.96 -6.31 16.34
CA ARG A 121 0.05 -7.34 15.82
C ARG A 121 -1.21 -6.66 15.28
N GLU A 122 -1.77 -7.24 14.22
CA GLU A 122 -3.01 -6.80 13.59
C GLU A 122 -2.94 -5.42 12.92
N MET A 123 -1.73 -4.83 12.79
CA MET A 123 -1.47 -3.63 12.00
C MET A 123 -0.75 -3.94 10.69
N ASP A 124 -1.28 -3.42 9.59
CA ASP A 124 -0.68 -3.48 8.25
C ASP A 124 -0.75 -2.10 7.56
N ASN A 125 -0.05 -1.99 6.44
CA ASN A 125 -0.36 -0.95 5.45
C ASN A 125 -1.52 -1.42 4.57
N ILE A 126 -2.15 -0.48 3.90
CA ILE A 126 -2.82 -0.81 2.64
C ILE A 126 -1.78 -1.12 1.55
N TRP A 127 -2.10 -2.03 0.65
CA TRP A 127 -1.22 -2.43 -0.44
C TRP A 127 -1.89 -2.17 -1.78
N LEU A 128 -1.33 -1.24 -2.55
CA LEU A 128 -1.89 -0.74 -3.79
C LEU A 128 -1.15 -1.38 -4.98
N PRO A 129 -1.76 -2.34 -5.69
CA PRO A 129 -1.14 -2.96 -6.85
C PRO A 129 -0.94 -1.94 -7.96
N SER A 130 0.02 -2.18 -8.87
CA SER A 130 0.38 -1.18 -9.89
C SER A 130 -0.82 -0.73 -10.73
N ALA A 131 -1.69 -1.66 -11.10
CA ALA A 131 -2.89 -1.35 -11.88
C ALA A 131 -3.94 -0.55 -11.07
N PHE A 132 -4.08 -0.79 -9.76
CA PHE A 132 -4.90 0.07 -8.88
C PHE A 132 -4.33 1.49 -8.85
N MET A 133 -3.01 1.63 -8.63
CA MET A 133 -2.36 2.93 -8.58
C MET A 133 -2.54 3.71 -9.88
N TYR A 134 -2.38 3.05 -11.02
CA TYR A 134 -2.58 3.69 -12.31
C TYR A 134 -4.02 4.17 -12.49
N SER A 135 -5.01 3.35 -12.11
CA SER A 135 -6.44 3.69 -12.22
C SER A 135 -6.84 4.97 -11.46
N THR A 136 -6.01 5.44 -10.51
CA THR A 136 -6.28 6.65 -9.73
C THR A 136 -6.20 7.94 -10.55
N GLU A 137 -5.46 7.95 -11.67
CA GLU A 137 -5.41 9.12 -12.57
C GLU A 137 -6.78 9.49 -13.13
N ASN A 138 -7.65 8.48 -13.33
CA ASN A 138 -8.99 8.68 -13.87
C ASN A 138 -9.98 9.21 -12.83
N ARG A 139 -9.59 9.30 -11.54
CA ARG A 139 -10.50 9.58 -10.43
C ARG A 139 -10.20 10.86 -9.67
N LEU A 140 -8.94 11.25 -9.54
CA LEU A 140 -8.54 12.31 -8.61
C LEU A 140 -8.03 13.58 -9.27
N GLY A 141 -7.30 13.45 -10.36
CA GLY A 141 -6.57 14.57 -10.93
C GLY A 141 -5.60 14.16 -12.01
N GLU A 142 -4.93 15.15 -12.58
CA GLU A 142 -4.02 14.93 -13.70
C GLU A 142 -2.73 14.25 -13.23
N LEU A 143 -2.26 13.27 -14.00
CA LEU A 143 -0.98 12.61 -13.75
C LEU A 143 0.16 13.64 -13.75
N TYR A 144 0.72 13.87 -12.58
CA TYR A 144 1.80 14.82 -12.34
C TYR A 144 3.17 14.14 -12.28
N SER A 145 3.28 12.94 -11.71
CA SER A 145 4.54 12.20 -11.70
C SER A 145 4.32 10.69 -11.61
N LEU A 146 5.32 9.92 -12.00
CA LEU A 146 5.33 8.48 -11.81
C LEU A 146 6.71 8.04 -11.31
N GLY A 147 6.72 7.16 -10.32
CA GLY A 147 7.92 6.45 -9.88
C GLY A 147 7.75 4.98 -10.20
N ILE A 148 8.59 4.49 -11.09
CA ILE A 148 8.68 3.08 -11.46
C ILE A 148 9.86 2.49 -10.69
N SER A 149 9.64 1.32 -10.11
CA SER A 149 10.66 0.59 -9.38
C SER A 149 10.40 -0.90 -9.50
N PHE A 150 11.34 -1.64 -10.06
CA PHE A 150 11.27 -3.08 -10.14
C PHE A 150 12.59 -3.67 -9.71
N LYS A 151 12.55 -4.67 -8.81
CA LYS A 151 13.72 -5.37 -8.30
C LYS A 151 13.53 -6.87 -8.49
N ASP A 152 14.20 -7.46 -9.47
CA ASP A 152 14.05 -8.90 -9.77
C ASP A 152 14.73 -9.77 -8.70
N ILE A 153 13.94 -10.27 -7.74
CA ILE A 153 14.45 -11.08 -6.62
C ILE A 153 14.71 -12.55 -7.00
N LEU A 154 14.38 -12.96 -8.22
CA LEU A 154 14.56 -14.34 -8.69
C LEU A 154 15.94 -14.56 -9.35
N LYS A 155 16.64 -13.47 -9.67
CA LYS A 155 18.01 -13.52 -10.16
C LYS A 155 18.97 -13.68 -8.98
N GLU A 156 19.91 -14.61 -9.08
CA GLU A 156 20.90 -14.87 -8.04
C GLU A 156 21.83 -13.65 -7.86
N GLU A 157 22.06 -13.24 -6.61
CA GLU A 157 23.24 -12.45 -6.26
C GLU A 157 24.46 -13.36 -6.45
N LYS A 158 25.21 -13.20 -7.55
CA LYS A 158 26.42 -13.99 -7.81
C LYS A 158 27.49 -13.70 -6.76
N ASN A 159 28.23 -14.74 -6.38
CA ASN A 159 29.11 -14.79 -5.21
C ASN A 159 30.37 -13.91 -5.25
N SER A 160 30.70 -13.24 -6.36
CA SER A 160 31.91 -12.42 -6.43
C SER A 160 31.61 -10.93 -6.18
N ASN A 161 32.38 -10.31 -5.29
CA ASN A 161 32.28 -8.88 -5.01
C ASN A 161 32.50 -8.00 -6.26
N ILE A 162 33.27 -8.49 -7.23
CA ILE A 162 33.55 -7.80 -8.49
C ILE A 162 32.34 -7.86 -9.43
N GLU A 163 31.70 -9.02 -9.60
CA GLU A 163 30.47 -9.10 -10.41
C GLU A 163 29.30 -8.37 -9.74
N ARG A 164 29.28 -8.29 -8.42
CA ARG A 164 28.29 -7.52 -7.65
C ARG A 164 28.46 -6.00 -7.85
N PHE A 165 29.70 -5.55 -8.02
CA PHE A 165 30.07 -4.17 -8.35
C PHE A 165 29.87 -3.83 -9.84
N LEU A 166 30.11 -4.78 -10.75
CA LEU A 166 29.95 -4.58 -12.19
C LEU A 166 28.51 -4.77 -12.69
N ASN A 167 27.71 -5.59 -12.02
CA ASN A 167 26.30 -5.82 -12.34
C ASN A 167 25.38 -5.13 -11.32
N GLU A 168 25.66 -3.87 -10.99
CA GLU A 168 24.86 -3.06 -10.06
C GLU A 168 23.37 -3.12 -10.40
N THR A 169 22.70 -4.08 -9.78
CA THR A 169 21.25 -4.31 -9.70
C THR A 169 20.51 -4.40 -11.04
N ASN A 170 19.75 -5.48 -11.27
CA ASN A 170 18.69 -5.51 -12.30
C ASN A 170 17.49 -4.62 -11.89
N ASP A 171 17.75 -3.55 -11.15
CA ASP A 171 16.75 -2.72 -10.52
C ASP A 171 16.45 -1.56 -11.46
N LEU A 172 15.25 -1.56 -12.05
CA LEU A 172 14.80 -0.38 -12.80
C LEU A 172 14.26 0.62 -11.79
N ASN A 173 14.85 1.81 -11.70
CA ASN A 173 14.29 2.93 -10.94
C ASN A 173 14.18 4.15 -11.86
N LEU A 174 12.94 4.56 -12.17
CA LEU A 174 12.66 5.70 -13.03
C LEU A 174 11.70 6.66 -12.33
N HIS A 175 12.05 7.94 -12.27
CA HIS A 175 11.15 8.98 -11.79
C HIS A 175 10.86 9.95 -12.93
N LEU A 176 9.59 10.04 -13.32
CA LEU A 176 9.10 10.93 -14.36
C LEU A 176 8.21 11.99 -13.73
N SER A 177 8.35 13.25 -14.15
CA SER A 177 7.53 14.35 -13.64
C SER A 177 7.00 15.24 -14.74
N LYS A 178 5.89 15.91 -14.44
CA LYS A 178 5.20 16.91 -15.26
C LYS A 178 4.80 16.36 -16.64
N LYS A 179 4.87 17.22 -17.66
CA LYS A 179 4.42 16.98 -19.04
C LYS A 179 5.08 15.78 -19.72
N MET A 180 6.23 15.29 -19.23
CA MET A 180 6.94 14.15 -19.84
C MET A 180 6.49 12.80 -19.29
N ALA A 181 5.80 12.75 -18.15
CA ALA A 181 5.40 11.48 -17.53
C ALA A 181 4.48 10.67 -18.47
N LYS A 182 3.36 11.26 -18.90
CA LYS A 182 2.34 10.56 -19.68
C LYS A 182 2.83 10.04 -21.04
N PRO A 183 3.57 10.82 -21.87
CA PRO A 183 4.08 10.32 -23.15
C PRO A 183 5.11 9.21 -22.99
N ILE A 184 6.06 9.36 -22.06
CA ILE A 184 7.12 8.36 -21.83
C ILE A 184 6.52 7.04 -21.33
N ILE A 185 5.56 7.11 -20.40
CA ILE A 185 4.88 5.90 -19.91
C ILE A 185 4.15 5.18 -21.04
N LYS A 186 3.40 5.91 -21.89
CA LYS A 186 2.73 5.30 -23.04
C LYS A 186 3.72 4.60 -23.96
N SER A 187 4.89 5.20 -24.21
CA SER A 187 5.96 4.55 -24.99
C SER A 187 6.51 3.30 -24.28
N LEU A 188 6.85 3.41 -23.00
CA LEU A 188 7.41 2.29 -22.21
C LEU A 188 6.42 1.11 -22.11
N LEU A 189 5.13 1.38 -21.91
CA LEU A 189 4.07 0.37 -21.88
C LEU A 189 3.86 -0.32 -23.24
N ASN A 190 4.24 0.31 -24.35
CA ASN A 190 4.12 -0.28 -25.69
C ASN A 190 5.33 -1.16 -26.06
N GLU A 191 6.41 -1.11 -25.29
CA GLU A 191 7.63 -1.88 -25.54
C GLU A 191 7.68 -3.19 -24.74
N ASN A 192 8.74 -3.97 -24.93
CA ASN A 192 8.98 -5.26 -24.29
C ASN A 192 9.30 -5.15 -22.78
N PHE A 193 9.25 -3.96 -22.17
CA PHE A 193 9.61 -3.71 -20.76
C PHE A 193 8.44 -3.88 -19.78
N LYS A 194 7.28 -4.38 -20.22
CA LYS A 194 6.09 -4.50 -19.37
C LYS A 194 6.33 -5.23 -18.04
N ARG A 195 7.27 -6.17 -18.00
CA ARG A 195 7.61 -6.95 -16.81
C ARG A 195 8.40 -6.16 -15.77
N GLU A 196 9.10 -5.11 -16.19
CA GLU A 196 9.96 -4.29 -15.33
C GLU A 196 9.31 -2.94 -14.94
N LEU A 197 8.13 -2.59 -15.49
CA LEU A 197 7.47 -1.31 -15.27
C LEU A 197 6.50 -1.31 -14.07
N SER A 198 6.97 -1.71 -12.88
CA SER A 198 6.11 -1.67 -11.70
C SER A 198 5.97 -0.26 -11.14
N ILE A 199 4.73 0.19 -11.00
CA ILE A 199 4.41 1.50 -10.41
C ILE A 199 4.57 1.40 -8.90
N LYS A 200 5.53 2.16 -8.38
CA LYS A 200 5.81 2.30 -6.94
C LYS A 200 5.20 3.57 -6.36
N THR A 201 5.18 4.65 -7.14
CA THR A 201 4.59 5.93 -6.74
C THR A 201 3.85 6.59 -7.88
N ILE A 202 2.72 7.22 -7.61
CA ILE A 202 1.99 8.07 -8.56
C ILE A 202 1.79 9.46 -7.93
N GLY A 203 2.07 10.50 -8.71
CA GLY A 203 1.82 11.89 -8.34
C GLY A 203 0.64 12.43 -9.12
N LEU A 204 -0.29 13.09 -8.45
CA LEU A 204 -1.53 13.60 -9.01
C LEU A 204 -1.67 15.08 -8.67
N LEU A 205 -2.01 15.89 -9.66
CA LEU A 205 -2.36 17.30 -9.49
C LEU A 205 -3.87 17.44 -9.51
N THR A 206 -4.44 17.94 -8.42
CA THR A 206 -5.84 18.36 -8.34
C THR A 206 -5.86 19.88 -8.15
N SER A 207 -6.69 20.59 -8.90
CA SER A 207 -6.86 22.04 -8.79
C SER A 207 -8.33 22.43 -8.99
N ASP A 208 -8.73 23.58 -8.47
CA ASP A 208 -10.07 24.15 -8.66
C ASP A 208 -10.01 25.51 -9.40
N GLU A 209 -11.17 26.18 -9.52
CA GLU A 209 -11.29 27.50 -10.17
C GLU A 209 -10.75 28.67 -9.32
N ASN A 210 -10.51 28.45 -8.01
CA ASN A 210 -10.07 29.47 -7.06
C ASN A 210 -8.53 29.50 -6.89
N ASP A 211 -7.80 28.90 -7.83
CA ASP A 211 -6.35 28.66 -7.72
C ASP A 211 -5.95 27.83 -6.48
N GLU A 212 -6.88 27.08 -5.89
CA GLU A 212 -6.53 26.03 -4.93
C GLU A 212 -6.01 24.81 -5.70
N PHE A 213 -4.94 24.22 -5.19
CA PHE A 213 -4.35 23.03 -5.76
C PHE A 213 -3.57 22.21 -4.73
N ILE A 214 -3.48 20.92 -5.02
CA ILE A 214 -2.62 19.99 -4.32
C ILE A 214 -1.92 19.05 -5.31
N VAL A 215 -0.65 18.77 -5.05
CA VAL A 215 0.10 17.68 -5.68
C VAL A 215 0.33 16.59 -4.65
N ASP A 216 -0.41 15.51 -4.80
CA ASP A 216 -0.33 14.32 -3.96
C ASP A 216 0.56 13.26 -4.59
N THR A 217 1.60 12.83 -3.89
CA THR A 217 2.38 11.65 -4.28
C THR A 217 2.00 10.46 -3.40
N LEU A 218 1.28 9.52 -3.99
CA LEU A 218 0.86 8.26 -3.39
C LEU A 218 1.89 7.16 -3.65
N LYS A 219 2.31 6.44 -2.61
CA LYS A 219 3.12 5.23 -2.70
C LYS A 219 2.27 3.97 -2.61
N TYR A 220 2.77 2.86 -3.15
CA TYR A 220 2.11 1.55 -3.12
C TYR A 220 1.70 1.07 -1.71
N ASN A 221 2.32 1.58 -0.65
CA ASN A 221 2.03 1.21 0.74
C ASN A 221 1.10 2.19 1.47
N GLY A 222 0.32 3.00 0.73
CA GLY A 222 -0.63 3.95 1.32
C GLY A 222 -0.03 5.20 1.95
N LYS A 223 1.27 5.45 1.75
CA LYS A 223 1.91 6.72 2.14
C LYS A 223 1.62 7.79 1.10
N PHE A 224 1.15 8.95 1.54
CA PHE A 224 1.05 10.17 0.75
C PHE A 224 2.10 11.20 1.21
N THR A 225 2.59 11.96 0.25
CA THR A 225 3.26 13.24 0.51
C THR A 225 2.58 14.33 -0.30
N ALA A 226 2.17 15.40 0.36
CA ALA A 226 1.36 16.46 -0.25
C ALA A 226 2.09 17.80 -0.23
N ARG A 227 1.93 18.56 -1.31
CA ARG A 227 2.39 19.95 -1.45
C ARG A 227 1.36 20.74 -2.25
N GLY A 228 1.19 22.02 -1.93
CA GLY A 228 0.19 22.87 -2.55
C GLY A 228 -0.32 23.89 -1.54
N ASN A 229 -1.56 24.32 -1.69
CA ASN A 229 -2.20 25.31 -0.82
C ASN A 229 -3.55 24.83 -0.24
N SER A 230 -3.98 23.59 -0.52
CA SER A 230 -5.26 23.04 -0.01
C SER A 230 -5.10 21.61 0.54
N PHE A 231 -5.01 21.50 1.87
CA PHE A 231 -5.12 20.27 2.65
C PHE A 231 -6.54 19.69 2.61
N SER A 232 -7.56 20.54 2.49
CA SER A 232 -8.93 20.08 2.25
C SER A 232 -9.04 19.24 0.96
N MET A 233 -8.35 19.64 -0.12
CA MET A 233 -8.24 18.81 -1.33
C MET A 233 -7.43 17.53 -1.10
N HIS A 234 -6.32 17.63 -0.35
CA HIS A 234 -5.51 16.46 0.02
C HIS A 234 -6.34 15.39 0.74
N ILE A 235 -7.10 15.76 1.78
CA ILE A 235 -7.86 14.79 2.58
C ILE A 235 -8.99 14.17 1.75
N ASN A 236 -9.61 14.94 0.85
CA ASN A 236 -10.59 14.41 -0.11
C ASN A 236 -9.95 13.35 -1.02
N ASN A 237 -8.75 13.63 -1.57
CA ASN A 237 -8.01 12.67 -2.38
C ASN A 237 -7.67 11.39 -1.59
N VAL A 238 -7.18 11.53 -0.36
CA VAL A 238 -6.88 10.40 0.54
C VAL A 238 -8.12 9.55 0.79
N ASN A 239 -9.25 10.17 1.11
CA ASN A 239 -10.51 9.46 1.35
C ASN A 239 -11.02 8.75 0.09
N ASN A 240 -10.98 9.39 -1.08
CA ASN A 240 -11.40 8.77 -2.33
C ASN A 240 -10.57 7.52 -2.70
N ILE A 241 -9.25 7.54 -2.43
CA ILE A 241 -8.40 6.34 -2.58
C ILE A 241 -8.79 5.27 -1.57
N LEU A 242 -8.95 5.67 -0.31
CA LEU A 242 -9.27 4.76 0.76
C LEU A 242 -10.61 4.07 0.54
N ASP A 243 -11.66 4.82 0.18
CA ASP A 243 -13.00 4.27 -0.07
C ASP A 243 -12.98 3.28 -1.25
N ASN A 244 -12.25 3.61 -2.33
CA ASN A 244 -12.07 2.69 -3.45
C ASN A 244 -11.34 1.42 -3.01
N TYR A 245 -10.28 1.57 -2.21
CA TYR A 245 -9.52 0.44 -1.67
C TYR A 245 -10.40 -0.43 -0.76
N MET A 246 -11.13 0.17 0.17
CA MET A 246 -12.06 -0.50 1.08
C MET A 246 -13.14 -1.28 0.33
N GLY A 247 -13.72 -0.70 -0.72
CA GLY A 247 -14.68 -1.41 -1.58
C GLY A 247 -14.07 -2.66 -2.22
N LYS A 248 -12.82 -2.55 -2.70
CA LYS A 248 -12.09 -3.71 -3.26
C LYS A 248 -11.71 -4.74 -2.19
N ILE A 249 -11.32 -4.34 -0.99
CA ILE A 249 -11.03 -5.31 0.07
C ILE A 249 -12.31 -6.02 0.53
N SER A 250 -13.41 -5.29 0.70
CA SER A 250 -14.70 -5.86 1.10
C SER A 250 -15.19 -6.93 0.12
N VAL A 251 -15.11 -6.68 -1.19
CA VAL A 251 -15.50 -7.67 -2.20
C VAL A 251 -14.60 -8.92 -2.17
N LEU A 252 -13.28 -8.77 -1.94
CA LEU A 252 -12.38 -9.93 -1.76
C LEU A 252 -12.77 -10.77 -0.54
N GLU A 253 -13.20 -10.14 0.54
CA GLU A 253 -13.47 -10.78 1.82
C GLU A 253 -14.89 -11.34 1.97
N ASN A 254 -15.86 -10.80 1.21
CA ASN A 254 -17.28 -11.15 1.36
C ASN A 254 -17.84 -11.90 0.15
N ASP A 255 -17.44 -11.55 -1.07
CA ASP A 255 -18.11 -12.03 -2.30
C ASP A 255 -17.38 -13.23 -2.94
N TYR A 256 -16.05 -13.28 -2.82
CA TYR A 256 -15.23 -14.32 -3.46
C TYR A 256 -14.85 -15.53 -2.61
N PRO A 257 -14.89 -15.51 -1.25
CA PRO A 257 -14.57 -16.70 -0.48
C PRO A 257 -15.44 -17.90 -0.88
N LEU A 258 -14.79 -19.05 -1.03
CA LEU A 258 -15.43 -20.31 -1.37
C LEU A 258 -16.22 -20.82 -0.15
N GLN A 259 -17.52 -20.98 -0.32
CA GLN A 259 -18.44 -21.38 0.74
C GLN A 259 -19.40 -22.45 0.26
N LEU A 260 -19.70 -23.44 1.11
CA LEU A 260 -20.75 -24.40 0.82
C LEU A 260 -22.11 -23.80 1.21
N LYS A 261 -22.92 -23.42 0.22
CA LYS A 261 -24.31 -23.00 0.42
C LYS A 261 -25.25 -24.13 0.00
N GLY A 262 -25.71 -24.91 0.98
CA GLY A 262 -26.51 -26.10 0.77
C GLY A 262 -25.70 -27.21 0.09
N LYS A 263 -26.05 -27.56 -1.16
CA LYS A 263 -25.33 -28.57 -1.97
C LYS A 263 -24.44 -27.96 -3.07
N LYS A 264 -24.31 -26.63 -3.12
CA LYS A 264 -23.50 -25.91 -4.12
C LYS A 264 -22.34 -25.18 -3.46
N ILE A 265 -21.22 -25.12 -4.16
CA ILE A 265 -20.10 -24.24 -3.81
C ILE A 265 -20.40 -22.88 -4.41
N ASP A 266 -20.42 -21.86 -3.57
CA ASP A 266 -20.53 -20.45 -3.91
C ASP A 266 -19.14 -19.78 -3.76
N GLY A 267 -18.93 -18.64 -4.42
CA GLY A 267 -17.64 -17.93 -4.44
C GLY A 267 -16.84 -18.12 -5.74
N ASN A 268 -15.64 -17.55 -5.80
CA ASN A 268 -14.80 -17.55 -7.00
C ASN A 268 -13.33 -17.78 -6.66
N PHE A 269 -12.59 -18.38 -7.60
CA PHE A 269 -11.14 -18.43 -7.50
C PHE A 269 -10.54 -17.11 -7.97
N LEU A 270 -9.45 -16.70 -7.31
CA LEU A 270 -8.61 -15.63 -7.83
C LEU A 270 -7.48 -16.23 -8.65
N VAL A 271 -7.16 -15.59 -9.77
CA VAL A 271 -6.14 -16.08 -10.70
C VAL A 271 -5.13 -14.98 -10.95
N ILE A 272 -3.85 -15.27 -10.67
CA ILE A 272 -2.72 -14.43 -11.03
C ILE A 272 -1.93 -15.15 -12.11
N LYS A 273 -1.80 -14.52 -13.28
CA LYS A 273 -0.98 -15.03 -14.38
C LYS A 273 0.36 -14.30 -14.37
N LEU A 274 1.43 -15.07 -14.40
CA LEU A 274 2.80 -14.58 -14.52
C LEU A 274 3.29 -14.69 -15.97
N ALA A 275 4.25 -13.85 -16.32
CA ALA A 275 4.92 -13.85 -17.62
C ALA A 275 5.68 -15.17 -17.88
N SER A 276 5.80 -15.53 -19.15
CA SER A 276 6.43 -16.76 -19.63
C SER A 276 7.92 -16.89 -19.28
N GLU A 277 8.56 -15.82 -18.82
CA GLU A 277 9.99 -15.76 -18.50
C GLU A 277 10.25 -16.03 -17.02
N VAL A 278 9.23 -15.95 -16.15
CA VAL A 278 9.40 -16.07 -14.69
C VAL A 278 9.90 -17.47 -14.31
N ASN A 279 10.99 -17.55 -13.55
CA ASN A 279 11.44 -18.82 -12.96
C ASN A 279 10.49 -19.22 -11.83
N ILE A 280 9.56 -20.14 -12.14
CA ILE A 280 8.47 -20.49 -11.23
C ILE A 280 8.96 -21.23 -9.98
N ASP A 281 10.03 -22.04 -10.09
CA ASP A 281 10.54 -22.81 -8.96
C ASP A 281 11.21 -21.89 -7.93
N LYS A 282 12.05 -20.96 -8.39
CA LYS A 282 12.62 -19.91 -7.52
C LYS A 282 11.55 -19.00 -6.92
N PHE A 283 10.50 -18.70 -7.69
CA PHE A 283 9.37 -17.93 -7.19
C PHE A 283 8.66 -18.66 -6.05
N ILE A 284 8.39 -19.95 -6.19
CA ILE A 284 7.76 -20.76 -5.15
C ILE A 284 8.62 -20.78 -3.88
N GLU A 285 9.92 -21.03 -4.03
CA GLU A 285 10.87 -21.01 -2.90
C GLU A 285 10.84 -19.66 -2.17
N LYS A 286 10.99 -18.56 -2.92
CA LYS A 286 11.04 -17.21 -2.36
C LYS A 286 9.70 -16.75 -1.79
N MET A 287 8.59 -17.21 -2.35
CA MET A 287 7.25 -16.92 -1.82
C MET A 287 7.04 -17.62 -0.48
N CYS A 288 7.57 -18.83 -0.28
CA CYS A 288 7.29 -19.69 0.87
C CYS A 288 8.31 -19.62 2.02
N ASP A 289 9.39 -18.83 1.88
CA ASP A 289 10.49 -18.78 2.86
C ASP A 289 10.18 -17.99 4.14
N GLY A 290 9.00 -17.37 4.25
CA GLY A 290 8.60 -16.54 5.41
C GLY A 290 9.30 -15.19 5.52
N THR A 291 10.15 -14.82 4.55
CA THR A 291 10.93 -13.58 4.55
C THR A 291 10.34 -12.51 3.62
N LYS A 292 10.97 -11.32 3.60
CA LYS A 292 10.57 -10.26 2.66
C LYS A 292 10.84 -10.70 1.21
N PRO A 293 9.98 -10.32 0.25
CA PRO A 293 8.86 -9.40 0.42
C PRO A 293 7.53 -10.07 0.82
N PHE A 294 7.37 -11.37 0.56
CA PHE A 294 6.05 -12.05 0.65
C PHE A 294 5.59 -12.36 2.07
N ARG A 295 6.52 -12.71 2.97
CA ARG A 295 6.22 -13.12 4.35
C ARG A 295 5.18 -14.23 4.46
N LEU A 296 5.16 -15.15 3.50
CA LEU A 296 4.34 -16.35 3.55
C LEU A 296 5.24 -17.53 3.94
N TRP A 297 4.89 -18.25 5.00
CA TRP A 297 5.60 -19.46 5.39
C TRP A 297 4.79 -20.68 4.98
N ALA A 298 5.38 -21.58 4.20
CA ALA A 298 4.72 -22.79 3.75
C ALA A 298 5.72 -23.87 3.33
N THR A 299 5.28 -25.13 3.35
CA THR A 299 5.98 -26.21 2.66
C THR A 299 5.23 -26.54 1.37
N PRO A 300 5.76 -26.17 0.18
CA PRO A 300 5.12 -26.51 -1.09
C PRO A 300 5.19 -28.03 -1.32
N TYR A 301 4.12 -28.61 -1.86
CA TYR A 301 4.12 -30.02 -2.23
C TYR A 301 3.44 -30.26 -3.57
N LYS A 302 4.00 -31.18 -4.34
CA LYS A 302 3.55 -31.51 -5.70
C LYS A 302 2.34 -32.44 -5.64
N ILE A 303 1.23 -32.06 -6.29
CA ILE A 303 0.01 -32.89 -6.38
C ILE A 303 -0.06 -33.61 -7.73
N ARG A 304 0.42 -32.95 -8.80
CA ARG A 304 0.52 -33.50 -10.16
C ARG A 304 1.79 -33.01 -10.82
N GLU A 305 2.13 -33.57 -11.98
CA GLU A 305 3.35 -33.23 -12.74
C GLU A 305 3.61 -31.72 -12.86
N ASN A 306 2.56 -30.94 -13.11
CA ASN A 306 2.64 -29.49 -13.31
C ASN A 306 1.81 -28.68 -12.29
N VAL A 307 1.50 -29.26 -11.13
CA VAL A 307 0.68 -28.60 -10.11
C VAL A 307 1.32 -28.74 -8.73
N VAL A 308 1.68 -27.60 -8.15
CA VAL A 308 2.17 -27.47 -6.77
C VAL A 308 1.07 -26.85 -5.93
N ARG A 309 0.78 -27.42 -4.75
CA ARG A 309 -0.11 -26.81 -3.76
C ARG A 309 0.70 -26.25 -2.60
N ILE A 310 0.24 -25.08 -2.15
CA ILE A 310 0.84 -24.31 -1.08
C ILE A 310 -0.28 -23.97 -0.11
N LYS A 311 -0.09 -24.37 1.15
CA LYS A 311 -0.91 -23.95 2.29
C LYS A 311 -0.07 -23.02 3.12
N ALA A 312 -0.13 -21.73 2.81
CA ALA A 312 0.70 -20.73 3.43
C ALA A 312 0.06 -20.16 4.69
N ILE A 313 0.92 -19.82 5.65
CA ILE A 313 0.59 -19.00 6.80
C ILE A 313 1.18 -17.62 6.55
N ASP A 314 0.35 -16.60 6.67
CA ASP A 314 0.78 -15.21 6.64
C ASP A 314 1.52 -14.86 7.94
N THR A 315 2.80 -14.51 7.82
CA THR A 315 3.67 -14.13 8.94
C THR A 315 3.77 -12.61 9.12
N HIS A 316 3.08 -11.83 8.28
CA HIS A 316 2.99 -10.39 8.46
C HIS A 316 2.16 -10.06 9.70
N MET A 317 2.59 -9.08 10.50
CA MET A 317 1.98 -8.79 11.80
C MET A 317 0.50 -8.42 11.67
N GLY A 318 0.12 -7.70 10.60
CA GLY A 318 -1.26 -7.35 10.28
C GLY A 318 -2.21 -8.53 10.06
N ASN A 319 -1.72 -9.64 9.51
CA ASN A 319 -2.52 -10.80 9.12
C ASN A 319 -2.02 -12.09 9.76
N TYR A 320 -1.32 -11.97 10.89
CA TYR A 320 -0.57 -13.07 11.47
C TYR A 320 -1.47 -14.29 11.68
N SER A 321 -1.01 -15.46 11.23
CA SER A 321 -1.70 -16.75 11.28
C SER A 321 -2.86 -16.97 10.30
N LYS A 322 -3.22 -15.98 9.47
CA LYS A 322 -4.22 -16.17 8.41
C LYS A 322 -3.68 -17.12 7.34
N ARG A 323 -4.54 -18.01 6.85
CA ARG A 323 -4.17 -19.07 5.91
C ARG A 323 -4.47 -18.64 4.49
N LEU A 324 -3.57 -18.97 3.58
CA LEU A 324 -3.75 -18.76 2.16
C LEU A 324 -3.50 -20.06 1.40
N ASN A 325 -4.49 -20.51 0.65
CA ASN A 325 -4.40 -21.72 -0.17
C ASN A 325 -4.13 -21.33 -1.62
N ILE A 326 -3.02 -21.80 -2.17
CA ILE A 326 -2.57 -21.48 -3.53
C ILE A 326 -2.24 -22.77 -4.27
N ASN A 327 -2.81 -22.95 -5.46
CA ASN A 327 -2.37 -23.95 -6.42
C ASN A 327 -1.62 -23.25 -7.55
N ILE A 328 -0.43 -23.74 -7.88
CA ILE A 328 0.40 -23.17 -8.93
C ILE A 328 0.51 -24.17 -10.07
N ASN A 329 0.02 -23.77 -11.24
CA ASN A 329 0.29 -24.47 -12.48
C ASN A 329 1.66 -24.02 -13.00
N THR A 330 2.67 -24.89 -12.88
CA THR A 330 4.06 -24.54 -13.21
C THR A 330 4.28 -24.36 -14.71
N SER A 331 3.59 -25.14 -15.57
CA SER A 331 3.69 -24.98 -17.03
C SER A 331 3.01 -23.71 -17.54
N LYS A 332 1.85 -23.36 -16.97
CA LYS A 332 1.08 -22.16 -17.35
C LYS A 332 1.46 -20.91 -16.58
N LYS A 333 2.37 -21.03 -15.60
CA LYS A 333 2.80 -19.96 -14.68
C LYS A 333 1.64 -19.19 -14.09
N THR A 334 0.66 -19.93 -13.59
CA THR A 334 -0.61 -19.39 -13.11
C THR A 334 -0.82 -19.82 -11.66
N LEU A 335 -1.10 -18.85 -10.79
CA LEU A 335 -1.51 -19.05 -9.42
C LEU A 335 -3.03 -19.04 -9.37
N ILE A 336 -3.62 -20.04 -8.74
CA ILE A 336 -5.04 -20.13 -8.43
C ILE A 336 -5.16 -20.07 -6.92
N ILE A 337 -5.77 -19.01 -6.41
CA ILE A 337 -5.90 -18.73 -4.99
C ILE A 337 -7.32 -19.07 -4.55
N GLU A 338 -7.41 -19.89 -3.52
CA GLU A 338 -8.66 -20.29 -2.88
C GLU A 338 -8.83 -19.44 -1.63
N LEU A 339 -9.72 -18.45 -1.68
CA LEU A 339 -10.12 -17.70 -0.50
C LEU A 339 -11.13 -18.50 0.30
N LEU A 340 -10.92 -18.61 1.61
CA LEU A 340 -11.88 -19.18 2.55
C LEU A 340 -12.57 -18.06 3.34
N PRO A 341 -13.73 -18.30 3.97
CA PRO A 341 -14.30 -17.33 4.91
C PRO A 341 -13.25 -16.85 5.91
N GLU A 342 -13.34 -15.57 6.28
CA GLU A 342 -12.41 -14.92 7.22
C GLU A 342 -10.95 -14.77 6.72
N SER A 343 -10.70 -15.03 5.43
CA SER A 343 -9.44 -14.66 4.78
C SER A 343 -9.28 -13.15 4.76
N CYS A 344 -8.05 -12.66 4.87
CA CYS A 344 -7.78 -11.23 4.77
C CYS A 344 -7.57 -10.81 3.31
N GLY A 345 -8.41 -9.92 2.80
CA GLY A 345 -8.29 -9.35 1.46
C GLY A 345 -6.99 -8.56 1.29
N ASN A 346 -6.48 -7.96 2.37
CA ASN A 346 -5.21 -7.24 2.35
C ASN A 346 -4.02 -8.18 2.08
N SER A 347 -4.07 -9.45 2.51
CA SER A 347 -3.04 -10.45 2.15
C SER A 347 -2.97 -10.68 0.63
N ILE A 348 -4.11 -10.64 -0.06
CA ILE A 348 -4.17 -10.75 -1.52
C ILE A 348 -3.60 -9.49 -2.17
N ALA A 349 -4.02 -8.32 -1.71
CA ALA A 349 -3.54 -7.03 -2.21
C ALA A 349 -2.01 -6.92 -2.04
N ARG A 350 -1.47 -7.36 -0.90
CA ARG A 350 -0.03 -7.43 -0.64
C ARG A 350 0.67 -8.45 -1.54
N LEU A 351 0.09 -9.63 -1.73
CA LEU A 351 0.66 -10.65 -2.61
C LEU A 351 0.84 -10.13 -4.03
N ILE A 352 -0.21 -9.59 -4.65
CA ILE A 352 -0.12 -9.07 -6.01
C ILE A 352 0.80 -7.83 -6.10
N THR A 353 0.78 -6.94 -5.10
CA THR A 353 1.69 -5.78 -5.05
C THR A 353 3.16 -6.21 -5.01
N ASN A 354 3.48 -7.22 -4.20
CA ASN A 354 4.84 -7.76 -4.12
C ASN A 354 5.24 -8.52 -5.38
N ILE A 355 4.31 -9.24 -6.03
CA ILE A 355 4.58 -9.84 -7.34
C ILE A 355 4.91 -8.72 -8.34
N ASN A 356 4.13 -7.64 -8.39
CA ASN A 356 4.39 -6.53 -9.30
C ASN A 356 5.78 -5.91 -9.07
N LEU A 357 6.13 -5.62 -7.81
CA LEU A 357 7.39 -4.92 -7.49
C LEU A 357 8.64 -5.79 -7.65
N PHE A 358 8.53 -7.11 -7.46
CA PHE A 358 9.70 -7.96 -7.28
C PHE A 358 9.84 -9.16 -8.23
N VAL A 359 8.78 -9.54 -8.94
CA VAL A 359 8.75 -10.78 -9.74
C VAL A 359 8.32 -10.50 -11.18
N ASP A 360 7.19 -9.83 -11.34
CA ASP A 360 6.56 -9.53 -12.62
C ASP A 360 5.59 -8.34 -12.51
N ALA A 361 6.03 -7.17 -13.00
CA ALA A 361 5.22 -5.96 -13.01
C ALA A 361 3.95 -6.07 -13.87
N SER A 362 3.91 -7.01 -14.81
CA SER A 362 2.77 -7.22 -15.71
C SER A 362 1.71 -8.15 -15.13
N ALA A 363 1.97 -8.77 -13.98
CA ALA A 363 1.04 -9.69 -13.36
C ALA A 363 -0.25 -8.97 -12.94
N ASN A 364 -1.40 -9.55 -13.32
CA ASN A 364 -2.73 -9.05 -12.99
C ASN A 364 -3.52 -10.07 -12.18
N LEU A 365 -4.34 -9.57 -11.26
CA LEU A 365 -5.31 -10.36 -10.51
C LEU A 365 -6.65 -10.38 -11.26
N THR A 366 -7.14 -11.58 -11.56
CA THR A 366 -8.45 -11.80 -12.19
C THR A 366 -9.34 -12.68 -11.31
N VAL A 367 -10.66 -12.59 -11.50
CA VAL A 367 -11.64 -13.33 -10.70
C VAL A 367 -12.54 -14.18 -11.59
N GLY A 368 -12.69 -15.45 -11.21
CA GLY A 368 -13.56 -16.41 -11.88
C GLY A 368 -13.19 -16.69 -13.34
N ASP A 369 -14.08 -17.38 -14.05
CA ASP A 369 -13.83 -17.85 -15.41
C ASP A 369 -13.89 -16.74 -16.47
N LYS A 370 -14.50 -15.60 -16.15
CA LYS A 370 -14.67 -14.46 -17.07
C LYS A 370 -13.45 -13.51 -17.12
N GLN A 371 -12.35 -13.83 -16.43
CA GLN A 371 -11.07 -13.09 -16.46
C GLN A 371 -11.23 -11.56 -16.35
N HIS A 372 -12.09 -11.09 -15.45
CA HIS A 372 -12.19 -9.66 -15.17
C HIS A 372 -10.97 -9.23 -14.33
N GLU A 373 -10.17 -8.29 -14.83
CA GLU A 373 -9.07 -7.69 -14.07
C GLU A 373 -9.63 -6.93 -12.86
N TYR A 374 -9.26 -7.35 -11.66
CA TYR A 374 -9.85 -6.86 -10.42
C TYR A 374 -9.36 -5.46 -10.04
N PHE A 375 -8.09 -5.20 -10.35
CA PHE A 375 -7.37 -3.94 -10.14
C PHE A 375 -7.10 -3.21 -11.47
N ARG A 376 -8.00 -3.30 -12.46
CA ARG A 376 -7.77 -2.85 -13.85
C ARG A 376 -7.36 -1.37 -14.00
N TYR A 377 -6.57 -1.14 -15.06
CA TYR A 377 -6.24 0.15 -15.69
C TYR A 377 -7.46 0.97 -16.13
#